data_AF-A0A2N8K853-F1
#
_entry.id   AF-A0A2N8K853-F1
#
_cell.length_a   1.000
_cell.length_b   1.000
_cell.length_c   1.000
_cell.angle_alpha   90.00
_cell.angle_beta   90.00
_cell.angle_gamma   90.00
#
_symmetry.space_group_name_H-M   'P 1'
#
loop_
_entity.id
_entity.type
_entity.pdbx_description
1 polymer ?
#
loop_
_entity_poly.entity_id
_entity_poly.type
_entity_poly.pdbx_seq_one_letter_code
_entity_poly.pdbx_strand_id
1 'polypeptide(L)'
;MDQTTELPGGVELTPEEAARVRYTDDGVIVTLLEPLTFKPSKLDDERTITELAMPNKIKGKHLQAMDKASGEMGKTLALLATLARIPVAAAGELDSRDIDVAMKAVTPFLPKLQATGRY
;
A
#
# COMPACT_ATOMS: atom_id res chain seq x y z
N MET A 1 16.01 -22.94 8.47
CA MET A 1 15.78 -21.91 9.49
C MET A 1 15.37 -20.67 8.72
N ASP A 2 14.08 -20.56 8.40
CA ASP A 2 13.53 -19.37 7.76
C ASP A 2 13.35 -18.30 8.84
N GLN A 3 14.21 -17.27 8.78
CA GLN A 3 14.15 -16.16 9.71
C GLN A 3 13.10 -15.17 9.21
N THR A 4 11.89 -15.26 9.75
CA THR A 4 10.85 -14.22 9.61
C THR A 4 11.39 -12.91 10.17
N THR A 5 11.31 -11.83 9.40
CA THR A 5 11.74 -10.50 9.88
C THR A 5 10.56 -9.84 10.58
N GLU A 6 10.65 -9.63 11.89
CA GLU A 6 9.64 -8.91 12.65
C GLU A 6 9.73 -7.41 12.34
N LEU A 7 8.64 -6.85 11.80
CA LEU A 7 8.50 -5.43 11.50
C LEU A 7 7.92 -4.65 12.69
N PRO A 8 8.10 -3.31 12.74
CA PRO A 8 7.40 -2.47 13.71
C PRO A 8 5.89 -2.76 13.64
N GLY A 9 5.25 -3.05 14.77
CA GLY A 9 3.82 -3.37 14.83
C GLY A 9 3.45 -4.85 14.76
N GLY A 10 4.41 -5.79 14.75
CA GLY A 10 4.14 -7.22 14.84
C GLY A 10 3.66 -7.86 13.54
N VAL A 11 4.00 -7.27 12.40
CA VAL A 11 3.69 -7.81 11.08
C VAL A 11 4.84 -8.71 10.63
N GLU A 12 4.52 -9.96 10.27
CA GLU A 12 5.46 -10.95 9.77
C GLU A 12 5.56 -10.84 8.24
N LEU A 13 6.77 -10.59 7.74
CA LEU A 13 7.11 -10.78 6.33
C LEU A 13 8.03 -11.99 6.18
N THR A 14 7.81 -12.77 5.13
CA THR A 14 8.77 -13.76 4.68
C THR A 14 10.06 -13.07 4.23
N PRO A 15 11.21 -13.77 4.20
CA PRO A 15 12.48 -13.18 3.76
C PRO A 15 12.42 -12.54 2.37
N GLU A 16 11.68 -13.17 1.43
CA GLU A 16 11.52 -12.67 0.06
C GLU A 16 10.70 -11.38 0.00
N GLU A 17 9.62 -11.29 0.78
CA GLU A 17 8.82 -10.08 0.88
C GLU A 17 9.61 -8.96 1.57
N ALA A 18 10.33 -9.28 2.65
CA ALA A 18 11.15 -8.33 3.39
C ALA A 18 12.26 -7.73 2.51
N ALA A 19 12.87 -8.53 1.63
CA ALA A 19 13.88 -8.05 0.68
C ALA A 19 13.35 -6.99 -0.31
N ARG A 20 12.04 -6.95 -0.54
CA ARG A 20 11.38 -5.98 -1.43
C ARG A 20 10.92 -4.71 -0.71
N VAL A 21 10.93 -4.70 0.61
CA VAL A 21 10.45 -3.59 1.44
C VAL A 21 11.61 -2.80 2.02
N ARG A 22 11.62 -1.49 1.75
CA ARG A 22 12.59 -0.55 2.31
C ARG A 22 11.89 0.52 3.13
N TYR A 23 12.16 0.53 4.43
CA TYR A 23 11.72 1.61 5.32
C TYR A 23 12.66 2.81 5.21
N THR A 24 12.07 4.01 5.23
CA THR A 24 12.74 5.31 5.15
C THR A 24 12.18 6.23 6.22
N ASP A 25 12.84 7.36 6.46
CA ASP A 25 12.39 8.34 7.47
C ASP A 25 10.99 8.92 7.17
N ASP A 26 10.61 8.96 5.89
CA ASP A 26 9.35 9.55 5.42
C ASP A 26 8.28 8.52 5.02
N GLY A 27 8.59 7.23 5.05
CA GLY A 27 7.68 6.21 4.54
C GLY A 27 8.29 4.86 4.27
N VAL A 28 7.58 4.06 3.50
CA VAL A 28 7.97 2.73 3.08
C VAL A 28 7.90 2.62 1.57
N ILE A 29 8.90 1.96 0.99
CA ILE A 29 9.01 1.71 -0.44
C ILE A 29 8.91 0.20 -0.65
N VAL A 30 8.02 -0.23 -1.54
CA VAL A 30 7.83 -1.63 -1.91
C VAL A 30 8.17 -1.81 -3.38
N THR A 31 9.19 -2.61 -3.67
CA THR A 31 9.55 -2.97 -5.04
C THR A 31 8.52 -3.94 -5.59
N LEU A 32 7.97 -3.67 -6.78
CA LEU A 32 6.98 -4.52 -7.46
C LEU A 32 7.64 -5.78 -8.04
N LEU A 33 6.88 -6.88 -8.15
CA LEU A 33 7.37 -8.08 -8.85
C LEU A 33 7.49 -7.81 -10.35
N GLU A 34 6.52 -7.10 -10.89
CA GLU A 34 6.47 -6.70 -12.29
C GLU A 34 6.27 -5.18 -12.39
N PRO A 35 6.92 -4.50 -13.35
CA PRO A 35 6.69 -3.08 -13.57
C PRO A 35 5.23 -2.81 -13.93
N LEU A 36 4.60 -1.87 -13.22
CA LEU A 36 3.25 -1.43 -13.53
C LEU A 36 3.30 -0.24 -14.49
N THR A 37 2.73 -0.39 -15.68
CA THR A 37 2.56 0.70 -16.65
C THR A 37 1.11 1.16 -16.66
N PHE A 38 0.89 2.45 -16.51
CA PHE A 38 -0.46 3.03 -16.48
C PHE A 38 -0.48 4.46 -17.02
N LYS A 39 -1.66 4.92 -17.41
CA LYS A 39 -1.91 6.31 -17.82
C LYS A 39 -2.58 7.08 -16.68
N PRO A 40 -1.94 8.12 -16.09
CA PRO A 40 -2.51 8.85 -14.94
C PRO A 40 -3.84 9.53 -15.26
N SER A 41 -3.99 10.06 -16.47
CA SER A 41 -5.24 10.61 -17.00
C SER A 41 -5.29 10.43 -18.51
N LYS A 42 -6.43 10.77 -19.14
CA LYS A 42 -6.55 10.71 -20.62
C LYS A 42 -5.54 11.61 -21.34
N LEU A 43 -5.07 12.66 -20.68
CA LEU A 43 -4.21 13.71 -21.24
C LEU A 43 -2.71 13.51 -20.92
N ASP A 44 -2.38 12.69 -19.92
CA ASP A 44 -1.00 12.44 -19.51
C ASP A 44 -0.35 11.32 -20.32
N ASP A 45 0.97 11.27 -20.41
CA ASP A 45 1.67 10.14 -21.01
C ASP A 45 1.61 8.88 -20.13
N GLU A 46 1.89 7.72 -20.72
CA GLU A 46 2.06 6.50 -19.96
C GLU A 46 3.25 6.62 -19.01
N ARG A 47 3.07 6.07 -17.81
CA ARG A 47 4.08 6.02 -16.77
C ARG A 47 4.27 4.57 -16.34
N THR A 48 5.52 4.16 -16.28
CA THR A 48 5.92 2.89 -15.68
C THR A 48 6.50 3.14 -14.29
N ILE A 49 6.08 2.34 -13.32
CA ILE A 49 6.65 2.31 -11.97
C ILE A 49 7.14 0.90 -11.65
N THR A 50 8.24 0.81 -10.93
CA THR A 50 8.79 -0.44 -10.40
C THR A 50 8.70 -0.51 -8.88
N GLU A 51 8.27 0.58 -8.24
CA GLU A 51 8.22 0.72 -6.78
C GLU A 51 6.96 1.51 -6.38
N LEU A 52 6.34 1.11 -5.27
CA LEU A 52 5.30 1.85 -4.56
C LEU A 52 5.91 2.58 -3.37
N ALA A 53 5.90 3.90 -3.39
CA ALA A 53 6.33 4.73 -2.27
C ALA A 53 5.12 5.21 -1.47
N MET A 54 4.99 4.76 -0.22
CA MET A 54 3.89 5.08 0.67
C MET A 54 4.38 5.89 1.87
N PRO A 55 3.71 7.00 2.25
CA PRO A 55 4.16 7.82 3.37
C PRO A 55 3.86 7.15 4.72
N ASN A 56 4.74 7.36 5.71
CA ASN A 56 4.48 6.92 7.09
C ASN A 56 3.51 7.86 7.85
N LYS A 57 3.29 9.07 7.34
CA LYS A 57 2.32 10.04 7.88
C LYS A 57 0.99 9.90 7.16
N ILE A 58 0.13 9.04 7.67
CA ILE A 58 -1.22 8.81 7.14
C ILE A 58 -2.13 9.97 7.56
N LYS A 59 -2.69 10.70 6.58
CA LYS A 59 -3.56 11.86 6.80
C LYS A 59 -5.02 11.47 6.53
N GLY A 60 -5.97 12.26 7.06
CA GLY A 60 -7.41 12.02 6.86
C GLY A 60 -7.82 11.89 5.39
N LYS A 61 -7.18 12.62 4.48
CA LYS A 61 -7.44 12.49 3.02
C LYS A 61 -7.14 11.09 2.46
N HIS A 62 -6.24 10.34 3.08
CA HIS A 62 -5.93 8.96 2.66
C HIS A 62 -7.04 8.00 3.12
N LEU A 63 -7.57 8.21 4.32
CA LEU A 63 -8.66 7.39 4.88
C LEU A 63 -10.00 7.69 4.19
N GLN A 64 -10.27 8.96 3.86
CA GLN A 64 -11.47 9.36 3.10
C GLN A 64 -11.57 8.69 1.72
N ALA A 65 -10.46 8.20 1.16
CA ALA A 65 -10.50 7.43 -0.08
C ALA A 65 -11.20 6.08 0.12
N MET A 66 -11.08 5.47 1.30
CA MET A 66 -11.77 4.23 1.67
C MET A 66 -13.27 4.46 1.82
N ASP A 67 -13.69 5.57 2.41
CA ASP A 67 -15.12 5.87 2.62
C ASP A 67 -15.92 5.96 1.31
N LYS A 68 -15.24 6.34 0.22
CA LYS A 68 -15.82 6.48 -1.12
C LYS A 68 -15.80 5.17 -1.92
N ALA A 69 -15.11 4.15 -1.44
CA ALA A 69 -14.93 2.89 -2.15
C ALA A 69 -15.91 1.82 -1.63
N SER A 70 -16.48 1.06 -2.56
CA SER A 70 -17.40 -0.06 -2.26
C SER A 70 -16.63 -1.36 -2.03
N GLY A 71 -17.01 -2.11 -0.99
CA GLY A 71 -16.42 -3.41 -0.66
C GLY A 71 -15.03 -3.31 0.00
N GLU A 72 -14.63 -4.35 0.71
CA GLU A 72 -13.36 -4.37 1.47
C GLU A 72 -12.14 -4.29 0.56
N MET A 73 -12.17 -5.01 -0.56
CA MET A 73 -11.09 -4.96 -1.55
C MET A 73 -11.01 -3.57 -2.21
N GLY A 74 -12.16 -2.97 -2.56
CA GLY A 74 -12.20 -1.62 -3.12
C GLY A 74 -11.61 -0.57 -2.18
N LYS A 75 -11.87 -0.69 -0.87
CA LYS A 75 -11.26 0.16 0.16
C LYS A 75 -9.76 0.01 0.23
N THR A 76 -9.27 -1.24 0.19
CA THR A 76 -7.84 -1.56 0.21
C THR A 76 -7.13 -0.96 -0.99
N LEU A 77 -7.66 -1.15 -2.19
CA LEU A 77 -7.11 -0.58 -3.42
C LEU A 77 -7.15 0.96 -3.41
N ALA A 78 -8.24 1.57 -2.93
CA ALA A 78 -8.36 3.02 -2.83
C ALA A 78 -7.34 3.62 -1.84
N LEU A 79 -7.11 2.95 -0.72
CA LEU A 79 -6.09 3.35 0.25
C LEU A 79 -4.70 3.26 -0.37
N LEU A 80 -4.32 2.11 -0.94
CA LEU A 80 -3.02 1.90 -1.58
C LEU A 80 -2.77 2.90 -2.70
N ALA A 81 -3.74 3.09 -3.59
CA ALA A 81 -3.66 4.04 -4.69
C ALA A 81 -3.38 5.46 -4.18
N THR A 82 -4.08 5.87 -3.12
CA THR A 82 -3.93 7.20 -2.55
C THR A 82 -2.58 7.38 -1.85
N LEU A 83 -2.09 6.34 -1.17
CA LEU A 83 -0.79 6.36 -0.50
C LEU A 83 0.37 6.37 -1.49
N ALA A 84 0.32 5.50 -2.50
CA ALA A 84 1.31 5.40 -3.56
C ALA A 84 1.19 6.50 -4.64
N ARG A 85 0.15 7.34 -4.55
CA ARG A 85 -0.17 8.43 -5.50
C ARG A 85 -0.32 7.93 -6.94
N ILE A 86 -1.00 6.79 -7.10
CA ILE A 86 -1.38 6.24 -8.39
C ILE A 86 -2.91 6.26 -8.55
N PRO A 87 -3.43 6.22 -9.79
CA PRO A 87 -4.86 6.05 -10.00
C PRO A 87 -5.37 4.74 -9.40
N VAL A 88 -6.61 4.72 -8.88
CA VAL A 88 -7.23 3.50 -8.35
C VAL A 88 -7.32 2.40 -9.42
N ALA A 89 -7.56 2.77 -10.68
CA ALA A 89 -7.54 1.83 -11.80
C ALA A 89 -6.17 1.15 -11.96
N ALA A 90 -5.07 1.90 -11.82
CA ALA A 90 -3.72 1.34 -11.87
C ALA A 90 -3.44 0.42 -10.68
N ALA A 91 -3.94 0.77 -9.48
CA ALA A 91 -3.83 -0.12 -8.32
C ALA A 91 -4.60 -1.44 -8.50
N GLY A 92 -5.66 -1.45 -9.31
CA GLY A 92 -6.41 -2.67 -9.65
C GLY A 92 -5.64 -3.65 -10.54
N GLU A 93 -4.60 -3.18 -11.23
CA GLU A 93 -3.72 -3.99 -12.08
C GLU A 93 -2.48 -4.52 -11.33
N LEU A 94 -2.33 -4.20 -10.04
CA LEU A 94 -1.24 -4.73 -9.23
C LEU A 94 -1.41 -6.24 -9.00
N ASP A 95 -0.29 -6.95 -8.95
CA ASP A 95 -0.27 -8.33 -8.51
C ASP A 95 -0.77 -8.44 -7.05
N SER A 96 -1.55 -9.48 -6.76
CA SER A 96 -2.13 -9.66 -5.42
C SER A 96 -1.06 -9.79 -4.32
N ARG A 97 0.12 -10.33 -4.65
CA ARG A 97 1.27 -10.41 -3.75
C ARG A 97 1.85 -9.04 -3.46
N ASP A 98 1.82 -8.13 -4.43
CA ASP A 98 2.32 -6.76 -4.27
C ASP A 98 1.37 -5.94 -3.39
N ILE A 99 0.06 -6.15 -3.57
CA ILE A 99 -0.99 -5.56 -2.72
C ILE A 99 -0.81 -6.03 -1.27
N ASP A 100 -0.64 -7.33 -1.05
CA ASP A 100 -0.50 -7.90 0.29
C ASP A 100 0.76 -7.37 1.00
N VAL A 101 1.92 -7.41 0.33
CA VAL A 101 3.18 -6.87 0.89
C VAL A 101 3.07 -5.38 1.17
N ALA A 102 2.49 -4.59 0.26
CA ALA A 102 2.30 -3.16 0.47
C ALA A 102 1.39 -2.86 1.68
N MET A 103 0.31 -3.63 1.85
CA MET A 103 -0.59 -3.48 3.00
C MET A 103 0.08 -3.89 4.31
N LYS A 104 0.77 -5.03 4.34
CA LYS A 104 1.56 -5.46 5.50
C LYS A 104 2.60 -4.39 5.87
N ALA A 105 3.30 -3.86 4.89
CA ALA A 105 4.36 -2.87 5.09
C ALA A 105 3.84 -1.53 5.63
N VAL A 106 2.62 -1.12 5.25
CA VAL A 106 2.03 0.17 5.66
C VAL A 106 1.14 0.08 6.91
N THR A 107 0.65 -1.11 7.25
CA THR A 107 -0.17 -1.39 8.45
C THR A 107 0.37 -0.72 9.73
N PRO A 108 1.68 -0.74 10.02
CA PRO A 108 2.24 -0.14 11.23
C PRO A 108 2.01 1.38 11.34
N PHE A 109 1.79 2.05 10.21
CA PHE A 109 1.56 3.49 10.13
C PHE A 109 0.08 3.86 10.11
N LEU A 110 -0.81 2.89 9.90
CA LEU A 110 -2.24 3.13 9.95
C LEU A 110 -2.64 3.46 11.38
N PRO A 111 -3.53 4.45 11.59
CA PRO A 111 -4.07 4.69 12.92
C PRO A 111 -4.73 3.41 13.40
N LYS A 112 -4.44 3.00 14.64
CA LYS A 112 -5.18 1.92 15.27
C LYS A 112 -6.66 2.29 15.19
N LEU A 113 -7.43 1.53 14.40
CA LEU A 113 -8.88 1.71 14.32
C LEU A 113 -9.38 1.52 15.75
N GLN A 114 -9.73 2.61 16.43
CA GLN A 114 -10.50 2.49 17.65
C GLN A 114 -11.79 1.79 17.24
N ALA A 115 -12.02 0.60 17.77
CA ALA A 115 -13.24 -0.13 17.53
C ALA A 115 -14.41 0.81 17.84
N THR A 116 -15.08 1.32 16.81
CA THR A 116 -16.33 2.06 16.94
C THR A 116 -17.41 1.02 17.23
N GLY A 117 -17.40 0.55 18.48
CA GLY A 117 -18.22 -0.55 18.99
C GLY A 117 -18.31 -0.47 20.50
N ARG A 118 -18.90 0.63 21.00
CA ARG A 118 -19.55 0.69 22.31
C ARG A 118 -20.84 1.49 22.15
N TYR A 119 -21.93 0.77 21.91
CA TYR A 119 -23.27 1.10 22.36
C TYR A 119 -24.02 -0.21 22.60
#